data_AF-A0A7C7W542-F1
#
_entry.id   AF-A0A7C7W542-F1
#
_cell.length_a   1.000
_cell.length_b   1.000
_cell.length_c   1.000
_cell.angle_alpha   90.00
_cell.angle_beta   90.00
_cell.angle_gamma   90.00
#
_symmetry.space_group_name_H-M   'P 1'
#
loop_
_entity.id
_entity.type
_entity.pdbx_description
1 polymer ?
#
loop_
_entity_poly.entity_id
_entity_poly.type
_entity_poly.pdbx_seq_one_letter_code
_entity_poly.pdbx_strand_id
1 'polypeptide(L)'
;MKRVLVFLTLFAAFIAIPARAQGIDTSPPEQPVKLIFIHHSVGENWLTDGYGNLGIELAANNYFVSDTGYGWGPDGIGDRTDIVNWPEWFTGPDSERYMQAVYNETNQRSNYARHFGDPGGENTIVMFKSCFPNSELSGNPNDPPDPGMDYSVGHAKYVYNELLTYFGTRPDKLFIVITAPPVQNPTYADNARAFNDWLVYDWLEENNYTLNNVAVFDFHNVLTHPDNHHRIAGGGIEHVNNGANT
;
A
#
# COMPACT_ATOMS: atom_id res chain seq x y z
N MET A 1 14.59 -72.00 -30.71
CA MET A 1 15.19 -70.63 -30.67
C MET A 1 14.07 -69.62 -30.44
N LYS A 2 13.87 -69.18 -29.19
CA LYS A 2 12.88 -68.15 -28.83
C LYS A 2 13.55 -66.78 -28.94
N ARG A 3 13.01 -65.88 -29.77
CA ARG A 3 13.47 -64.49 -29.90
C ARG A 3 12.83 -63.67 -28.77
N VAL A 4 13.66 -63.05 -27.93
CA VAL A 4 13.23 -62.08 -26.91
C VAL A 4 13.31 -60.69 -27.53
N LEU A 5 12.19 -59.97 -27.51
CA LEU A 5 12.08 -58.58 -27.95
C LEU A 5 12.32 -57.68 -26.73
N VAL A 6 13.39 -56.88 -26.75
CA VAL A 6 13.69 -55.90 -25.69
C VAL A 6 13.04 -54.58 -26.07
N PHE A 7 12.07 -54.13 -25.27
CA PHE A 7 11.55 -52.76 -25.34
C PHE A 7 12.49 -51.83 -24.57
N LEU A 8 13.10 -50.87 -25.27
CA LEU A 8 13.84 -49.77 -24.67
C LEU A 8 12.86 -48.63 -24.36
N THR A 9 12.51 -48.46 -23.10
CA THR A 9 11.80 -47.28 -22.60
C THR A 9 12.82 -46.14 -22.41
N LEU A 10 12.76 -45.13 -23.28
CA LEU A 10 13.46 -43.86 -23.07
C LEU A 10 12.73 -43.05 -22.00
N PHE A 11 13.34 -42.93 -20.82
CA PHE A 11 12.97 -41.92 -19.83
C PHE A 11 13.57 -40.57 -20.26
N ALA A 12 12.74 -39.66 -20.77
CA ALA A 12 13.14 -38.27 -20.94
C ALA A 12 13.12 -37.59 -19.55
N ALA A 13 14.30 -37.37 -18.98
CA ALA A 13 14.45 -36.54 -17.79
C ALA A 13 14.22 -35.07 -18.18
N PHE A 14 13.07 -34.51 -17.81
CA PHE A 14 12.86 -33.07 -17.83
C PHE A 14 13.73 -32.45 -16.73
N ILE A 15 14.86 -31.85 -17.12
CA ILE A 15 15.61 -30.98 -16.23
C ILE A 15 14.79 -29.69 -16.11
N ALA A 16 14.10 -29.52 -14.98
CA ALA A 16 13.51 -28.24 -14.63
C ALA A 16 14.67 -27.25 -14.42
N ILE A 17 14.86 -26.34 -15.38
CA ILE A 17 15.74 -25.19 -15.19
C ILE A 17 15.02 -24.28 -14.19
N PRO A 18 15.60 -24.00 -13.01
CA PRO A 18 14.98 -23.05 -12.09
C PRO A 18 14.91 -21.70 -12.80
N ALA A 19 13.69 -21.15 -12.91
CA ALA A 19 13.52 -19.76 -13.29
C ALA A 19 14.35 -18.93 -12.30
N ARG A 20 15.36 -18.21 -12.80
CA ARG A 20 16.04 -17.21 -11.97
C ARG A 20 14.95 -16.23 -11.53
N ALA A 21 14.81 -16.02 -10.23
CA ALA A 21 14.03 -14.91 -9.71
C ALA A 21 14.54 -13.64 -10.42
N GLN A 22 13.71 -13.09 -11.30
CA GLN A 22 14.02 -11.85 -11.97
C GLN A 22 13.96 -10.77 -10.89
N GLY A 23 15.06 -10.06 -10.67
CA GLY A 23 15.11 -8.99 -9.68
C GLY A 23 14.06 -7.92 -9.96
N ILE A 24 13.63 -7.21 -8.93
CA ILE A 24 12.69 -6.10 -9.06
C ILE A 24 13.31 -5.02 -9.94
N ASP A 25 12.57 -4.62 -10.96
CA ASP A 25 12.93 -3.51 -11.82
C ASP A 25 12.66 -2.20 -11.09
N THR A 26 13.71 -1.43 -10.83
CA THR A 26 13.65 -0.12 -10.20
C THR A 26 13.92 1.01 -11.19
N SER A 27 13.95 0.73 -12.48
CA SER A 27 14.09 1.77 -13.49
C SER A 27 12.85 2.66 -13.49
N PRO A 28 13.02 4.00 -13.55
CA PRO A 28 11.88 4.90 -13.71
C PRO A 28 11.09 4.58 -14.98
N PRO A 29 9.76 4.79 -14.99
CA PRO A 29 8.96 4.66 -16.20
C PRO A 29 9.50 5.51 -17.35
N GLU A 30 9.46 5.01 -18.59
CA GLU A 30 9.93 5.77 -19.77
C GLU A 30 9.12 7.04 -20.03
N GLN A 31 7.85 7.06 -19.62
CA GLN A 31 6.93 8.19 -19.73
C GLN A 31 6.37 8.55 -18.35
N PRO A 32 6.04 9.84 -18.10
CA PRO A 32 5.44 10.25 -16.84
C PRO A 32 4.20 9.42 -16.45
N VAL A 33 4.19 8.90 -15.23
CA VAL A 33 3.07 8.14 -14.65
C VAL A 33 2.39 8.98 -13.56
N LYS A 34 1.06 9.07 -13.59
CA LYS A 34 0.29 9.84 -12.61
C LYS A 34 0.05 9.06 -11.32
N LEU A 35 0.42 9.67 -10.21
CA LEU A 35 0.25 9.18 -8.86
C LEU A 35 -0.54 10.20 -8.05
N ILE A 36 -1.49 9.75 -7.24
CA ILE A 36 -2.13 10.58 -6.22
C ILE A 36 -1.82 10.05 -4.82
N PHE A 37 -1.46 10.97 -3.92
CA PHE A 37 -1.37 10.69 -2.49
C PHE A 37 -2.62 11.19 -1.77
N ILE A 38 -3.47 10.26 -1.29
CA ILE A 38 -4.58 10.57 -0.42
C ILE A 38 -4.07 10.68 1.01
N HIS A 39 -4.06 11.89 1.54
CA HIS A 39 -3.59 12.15 2.89
C HIS A 39 -4.29 13.35 3.51
N HIS A 40 -4.26 13.39 4.85
CA HIS A 40 -4.43 14.62 5.63
C HIS A 40 -3.21 14.86 6.54
N SER A 41 -3.16 16.00 7.22
CA SER A 41 -2.16 16.29 8.25
C SER A 41 -0.71 16.15 7.74
N VAL A 42 0.15 15.38 8.42
CA VAL A 42 1.58 15.25 8.12
C VAL A 42 1.94 14.64 6.76
N GLY A 43 0.97 14.17 5.98
CA GLY A 43 1.25 13.74 4.61
C GLY A 43 1.80 14.88 3.75
N GLU A 44 1.40 16.13 4.05
CA GLU A 44 1.96 17.32 3.42
C GLU A 44 3.47 17.43 3.62
N ASN A 45 3.96 17.10 4.82
CA ASN A 45 5.39 17.17 5.14
C ASN A 45 6.22 16.15 4.36
N TRP A 46 5.61 15.03 3.94
CA TRP A 46 6.32 14.04 3.12
C TRP A 46 6.60 14.61 1.75
N LEU A 47 5.59 15.26 1.14
CA LEU A 47 5.70 15.80 -0.20
C LEU A 47 6.57 17.06 -0.25
N THR A 48 6.45 17.94 0.75
CA THR A 48 6.99 19.30 0.75
C THR A 48 8.51 19.34 0.55
N ASP A 49 8.94 20.22 -0.37
CA ASP A 49 10.36 20.48 -0.64
C ASP A 49 11.05 21.07 0.59
N GLY A 50 12.26 20.59 0.88
CA GLY A 50 13.01 20.95 2.08
C GLY A 50 12.56 20.25 3.36
N TYR A 51 11.50 19.43 3.30
CA TYR A 51 11.06 18.54 4.38
C TYR A 51 11.28 17.08 3.98
N GLY A 52 10.23 16.32 3.68
CA GLY A 52 10.31 14.92 3.27
C GLY A 52 10.81 14.72 1.84
N ASN A 53 10.73 15.75 0.99
CA ASN A 53 11.18 15.74 -0.41
C ASN A 53 10.57 14.64 -1.30
N LEU A 54 9.54 13.94 -0.86
CA LEU A 54 8.98 12.84 -1.64
C LEU A 54 8.43 13.32 -2.99
N GLY A 55 7.84 14.53 -3.05
CA GLY A 55 7.30 15.09 -4.29
C GLY A 55 8.38 15.29 -5.35
N ILE A 56 9.50 15.93 -4.99
CA ILE A 56 10.60 16.17 -5.93
C ILE A 56 11.34 14.88 -6.31
N GLU A 57 11.52 13.94 -5.38
CA GLU A 57 12.15 12.65 -5.67
C GLU A 57 11.29 11.81 -6.62
N LEU A 58 9.97 11.79 -6.43
CA LEU A 58 9.04 11.14 -7.37
C LEU A 58 9.05 11.82 -8.74
N ALA A 59 9.09 13.15 -8.80
CA ALA A 59 9.20 13.89 -10.06
C ALA A 59 10.51 13.59 -10.81
N ALA A 60 11.63 13.44 -10.10
CA ALA A 60 12.92 13.04 -10.67
C ALA A 60 12.90 11.61 -11.27
N ASN A 61 11.93 10.79 -10.86
CA ASN A 61 11.73 9.42 -11.32
C ASN A 61 10.48 9.25 -12.20
N ASN A 62 10.09 10.29 -12.95
CA ASN A 62 8.97 10.27 -13.91
C ASN A 62 7.59 9.97 -13.27
N TYR A 63 7.36 10.36 -12.02
CA TYR A 63 6.02 10.33 -11.42
C TYR A 63 5.44 11.75 -11.33
N PHE A 64 4.28 11.94 -11.95
CA PHE A 64 3.48 13.15 -11.78
C PHE A 64 2.63 13.01 -10.52
N VAL A 65 3.07 13.62 -9.42
CA VAL A 65 2.36 13.51 -8.13
C VAL A 65 1.28 14.58 -8.02
N SER A 66 0.05 14.17 -7.75
CA SER A 66 -1.05 14.98 -7.21
C SER A 66 -1.32 14.56 -5.76
N ASP A 67 -2.03 15.40 -5.00
CA ASP A 67 -2.35 15.06 -3.61
C ASP A 67 -3.66 15.68 -3.13
N THR A 68 -4.26 15.01 -2.14
CA THR A 68 -5.43 15.51 -1.42
C THR A 68 -4.99 16.23 -0.13
N GLY A 69 -5.94 16.67 0.68
CA GLY A 69 -5.67 17.34 1.95
C GLY A 69 -6.95 17.82 2.63
N TYR A 70 -6.81 18.64 3.66
CA TYR A 70 -7.96 19.20 4.41
C TYR A 70 -8.98 19.90 3.50
N GLY A 71 -10.25 19.52 3.62
CA GLY A 71 -11.38 20.01 2.84
C GLY A 71 -11.34 19.66 1.36
N TRP A 72 -10.46 18.74 0.94
CA TRP A 72 -10.37 18.33 -0.47
C TRP A 72 -11.55 17.45 -0.88
N GLY A 73 -11.92 17.56 -2.16
CA GLY A 73 -12.83 16.63 -2.82
C GLY A 73 -14.31 16.90 -2.56
N PRO A 74 -15.19 16.10 -3.18
CA PRO A 74 -16.63 16.21 -2.99
C PRO A 74 -16.97 16.06 -1.50
N ASP A 75 -17.84 16.93 -0.99
CA ASP A 75 -18.34 16.95 0.39
C ASP A 75 -17.25 17.07 1.48
N GLY A 76 -16.03 17.47 1.10
CA GLY A 76 -14.90 17.57 2.03
C GLY A 76 -14.35 16.21 2.46
N ILE A 77 -14.52 15.17 1.64
CA ILE A 77 -14.09 13.80 1.94
C ILE A 77 -12.61 13.70 2.37
N GLY A 78 -11.75 14.61 1.90
CA GLY A 78 -10.35 14.74 2.31
C GLY A 78 -10.11 14.93 3.82
N ASP A 79 -11.13 15.35 4.59
CA ASP A 79 -11.05 15.42 6.05
C ASP A 79 -11.23 14.05 6.73
N ARG A 80 -11.67 13.04 5.99
CA ARG A 80 -12.10 11.73 6.51
C ARG A 80 -11.16 10.62 6.06
N THR A 81 -9.91 10.61 6.51
CA THR A 81 -8.90 9.60 6.13
C THR A 81 -8.47 8.69 7.28
N ASP A 82 -9.29 8.57 8.33
CA ASP A 82 -9.09 7.54 9.35
C ASP A 82 -9.51 6.16 8.80
N ILE A 83 -9.04 5.08 9.42
CA ILE A 83 -9.31 3.70 9.00
C ILE A 83 -10.82 3.49 8.83
N VAL A 84 -11.60 3.88 9.84
CA VAL A 84 -13.07 3.76 9.83
C VAL A 84 -13.75 4.59 8.73
N ASN A 85 -13.06 5.53 8.10
CA ASN A 85 -13.60 6.34 7.00
C ASN A 85 -13.33 5.75 5.62
N TRP A 86 -12.34 4.87 5.45
CA TRP A 86 -12.02 4.33 4.12
C TRP A 86 -13.20 3.67 3.39
N PRO A 87 -14.16 2.99 4.07
CA PRO A 87 -15.35 2.51 3.38
C PRO A 87 -16.12 3.63 2.68
N GLU A 88 -16.18 4.85 3.23
CA GLU A 88 -16.85 5.99 2.58
C GLU A 88 -16.22 6.32 1.22
N TRP A 89 -14.89 6.19 1.11
CA TRP A 89 -14.14 6.42 -0.13
C TRP A 89 -14.33 5.31 -1.16
N PHE A 90 -14.16 4.06 -0.74
CA PHE A 90 -13.93 2.95 -1.67
C PHE A 90 -15.15 2.05 -1.87
N THR A 91 -15.99 1.83 -0.87
CA THR A 91 -17.08 0.83 -0.93
C THR A 91 -18.46 1.39 -0.61
N GLY A 92 -18.53 2.64 -0.15
CA GLY A 92 -19.75 3.34 0.23
C GLY A 92 -20.60 3.76 -0.97
N PRO A 93 -21.83 4.26 -0.71
CA PRO A 93 -22.79 4.62 -1.76
C PRO A 93 -22.29 5.71 -2.71
N ASP A 94 -21.41 6.60 -2.23
CA ASP A 94 -20.82 7.69 -3.01
C ASP A 94 -19.39 7.39 -3.50
N SER A 95 -18.91 6.14 -3.34
CA SER A 95 -17.55 5.72 -3.72
C SER A 95 -17.21 6.08 -5.17
N GLU A 96 -18.14 5.85 -6.10
CA GLU A 96 -17.93 6.18 -7.52
C GLU A 96 -17.57 7.67 -7.70
N ARG A 97 -18.31 8.56 -7.03
CA ARG A 97 -18.09 10.02 -7.09
C ARG A 97 -16.75 10.41 -6.47
N TYR A 98 -16.39 9.84 -5.32
CA TYR A 98 -15.13 10.16 -4.64
C TYR A 98 -13.93 9.61 -5.40
N MET A 99 -13.97 8.36 -5.83
CA MET A 99 -12.85 7.73 -6.54
C MET A 99 -12.69 8.28 -7.95
N GLN A 100 -13.77 8.70 -8.62
CA GLN A 100 -13.64 9.44 -9.88
C GLN A 100 -12.95 10.79 -9.68
N ALA A 101 -13.17 11.48 -8.56
CA ALA A 101 -12.42 12.69 -8.23
C ALA A 101 -10.94 12.39 -7.97
N VAL A 102 -10.62 11.31 -7.25
CA VAL A 102 -9.24 10.84 -7.02
C VAL A 102 -8.52 10.55 -8.35
N TYR A 103 -9.17 9.83 -9.26
CA TYR A 103 -8.56 9.50 -10.55
C TYR A 103 -8.33 10.72 -11.45
N ASN A 104 -9.17 11.75 -11.35
CA ASN A 104 -9.08 12.95 -12.20
C ASN A 104 -8.25 14.10 -11.60
N GLU A 105 -7.80 13.99 -10.35
CA GLU A 105 -7.05 15.07 -9.70
C GLU A 105 -5.65 15.26 -10.32
N THR A 106 -5.27 16.52 -10.50
CA THR A 106 -3.99 16.94 -11.11
C THR A 106 -3.28 17.99 -10.26
N ASN A 107 -3.95 18.63 -9.30
CA ASN A 107 -3.43 19.74 -8.54
C ASN A 107 -2.51 19.29 -7.41
N GLN A 108 -1.78 20.27 -6.87
CA GLN A 108 -0.98 20.14 -5.65
C GLN A 108 -1.76 20.78 -4.51
N ARG A 109 -1.85 20.09 -3.38
CA ARG A 109 -2.36 20.62 -2.11
C ARG A 109 -1.23 20.91 -1.13
N SER A 110 -0.08 20.27 -1.33
CA SER A 110 1.19 20.50 -0.64
C SER A 110 2.18 21.29 -1.51
N ASN A 111 3.22 21.89 -0.90
CA ASN A 111 4.18 22.74 -1.60
C ASN A 111 5.45 21.97 -2.04
N TYR A 112 5.44 21.40 -3.24
CA TYR A 112 6.57 20.66 -3.81
C TYR A 112 6.82 21.03 -5.28
N ALA A 113 8.05 20.86 -5.74
CA ALA A 113 8.39 21.08 -7.14
C ALA A 113 7.91 19.91 -8.03
N ARG A 114 7.52 20.24 -9.27
CA ARG A 114 7.32 19.27 -10.36
C ARG A 114 8.33 19.57 -11.47
N HIS A 115 8.75 18.53 -12.19
CA HIS A 115 9.73 18.67 -13.29
C HIS A 115 9.10 18.79 -14.68
N PHE A 116 7.80 18.47 -14.79
CA PHE A 116 7.05 18.52 -16.03
C PHE A 116 5.58 18.87 -15.75
N GLY A 117 4.87 19.33 -16.80
CA GLY A 117 3.43 19.60 -16.74
C GLY A 117 2.59 18.31 -16.68
N ASP A 118 1.29 18.45 -16.44
CA ASP A 118 0.36 17.31 -16.43
C ASP A 118 0.45 16.53 -17.76
N PRO A 119 0.82 15.23 -17.72
CA PRO A 119 0.87 14.41 -18.93
C PRO A 119 -0.54 14.05 -19.45
N GLY A 120 -1.60 14.40 -18.72
CA GLY A 120 -2.98 14.04 -19.03
C GLY A 120 -3.34 12.64 -18.54
N GLY A 121 -4.62 12.27 -18.70
CA GLY A 121 -5.14 11.00 -18.21
C GLY A 121 -5.35 10.96 -16.69
N GLU A 122 -5.72 9.78 -16.20
CA GLU A 122 -6.05 9.53 -14.79
C GLU A 122 -4.81 9.17 -13.96
N ASN A 123 -4.88 9.40 -12.65
CA ASN A 123 -3.99 8.75 -11.70
C ASN A 123 -4.13 7.23 -11.81
N THR A 124 -3.00 6.54 -12.03
CA THR A 124 -2.93 5.07 -12.11
C THR A 124 -2.32 4.46 -10.86
N ILE A 125 -1.70 5.28 -10.01
CA ILE A 125 -1.23 4.88 -8.68
C ILE A 125 -1.97 5.70 -7.63
N VAL A 126 -2.59 5.02 -6.66
CA VAL A 126 -3.26 5.62 -5.51
C VAL A 126 -2.52 5.20 -4.25
N MET A 127 -1.75 6.11 -3.68
CA MET A 127 -1.14 5.94 -2.37
C MET A 127 -2.06 6.56 -1.31
N PHE A 128 -2.25 5.90 -0.18
CA PHE A 128 -3.09 6.45 0.88
C PHE A 128 -2.61 6.07 2.27
N LYS A 129 -2.85 6.95 3.23
CA LYS A 129 -2.47 6.75 4.63
C LYS A 129 -3.53 7.27 5.60
N SER A 130 -3.60 6.68 6.78
CA SER A 130 -4.36 7.21 7.90
C SER A 130 -3.48 8.01 8.88
N CYS A 131 -4.08 8.87 9.71
CA CYS A 131 -3.34 9.68 10.69
C CYS A 131 -2.81 8.88 11.89
N PHE A 132 -1.95 9.50 12.69
CA PHE A 132 -1.37 8.92 13.91
C PHE A 132 -2.36 8.25 14.88
N PRO A 133 -3.56 8.82 15.17
CA PRO A 133 -4.50 8.18 16.09
C PRO A 133 -4.98 6.82 15.59
N ASN A 134 -4.78 6.46 14.31
CA ASN A 134 -5.13 5.15 13.74
C ASN A 134 -4.26 4.00 14.22
N SER A 135 -3.27 4.27 15.05
CA SER A 135 -2.55 3.24 15.80
C SER A 135 -3.06 3.06 17.23
N GLU A 136 -4.01 3.86 17.72
CA GLU A 136 -4.68 3.66 19.02
C GLU A 136 -5.81 2.63 18.93
N LEU A 137 -5.50 1.44 18.39
CA LEU A 137 -6.49 0.37 18.20
C LEU A 137 -6.73 -0.37 19.52
N SER A 138 -7.99 -0.42 19.96
CA SER A 138 -8.45 -1.23 21.09
C SER A 138 -8.63 -2.71 20.72
N GLY A 139 -9.11 -3.52 21.67
CA GLY A 139 -9.25 -4.97 21.50
C GLY A 139 -7.94 -5.72 21.77
N ASN A 140 -7.79 -6.89 21.17
CA ASN A 140 -6.60 -7.73 21.27
C ASN A 140 -5.87 -7.84 19.93
N PRO A 141 -4.54 -8.09 19.94
CA PRO A 141 -3.73 -8.21 18.72
C PRO A 141 -4.23 -9.26 17.72
N ASN A 142 -4.86 -10.33 18.23
CA ASN A 142 -5.32 -11.48 17.45
C ASN A 142 -6.82 -11.47 17.17
N ASP A 143 -7.52 -10.37 17.46
CA ASP A 143 -8.95 -10.30 17.17
C ASP A 143 -9.19 -10.53 15.66
N PRO A 144 -10.20 -11.34 15.30
CA PRO A 144 -10.58 -11.56 13.91
C PRO A 144 -11.25 -10.31 13.33
N PRO A 145 -11.42 -10.21 11.99
CA PRO A 145 -12.21 -9.17 11.38
C PRO A 145 -13.61 -9.06 12.00
N ASP A 146 -14.01 -7.86 12.41
CA ASP A 146 -15.30 -7.56 13.07
C ASP A 146 -16.02 -6.39 12.37
N PRO A 147 -17.26 -6.58 11.87
CA PRO A 147 -18.07 -5.52 11.27
C PRO A 147 -18.66 -4.52 12.27
N GLY A 148 -18.29 -4.58 13.56
CA GLY A 148 -18.56 -3.52 14.55
C GLY A 148 -18.05 -2.15 14.09
N MET A 149 -18.25 -1.09 14.88
CA MET A 149 -17.81 0.28 14.53
C MET A 149 -16.76 0.81 15.51
N ASP A 150 -16.22 -0.07 16.35
CA ASP A 150 -15.24 0.30 17.37
C ASP A 150 -13.88 0.54 16.73
N TYR A 151 -13.11 1.43 17.33
CA TYR A 151 -11.74 1.68 16.91
C TYR A 151 -10.84 0.56 17.47
N SER A 152 -10.88 -0.61 16.86
CA SER A 152 -10.25 -1.86 17.34
C SER A 152 -9.46 -2.57 16.25
N VAL A 153 -8.60 -3.51 16.65
CA VAL A 153 -7.86 -4.38 15.70
C VAL A 153 -8.82 -5.14 14.79
N GLY A 154 -9.87 -5.75 15.36
CA GLY A 154 -10.84 -6.52 14.59
C GLY A 154 -11.58 -5.67 13.56
N HIS A 155 -12.01 -4.46 13.93
CA HIS A 155 -12.69 -3.58 12.99
C HIS A 155 -11.75 -3.04 11.91
N ALA A 156 -10.51 -2.70 12.26
CA ALA A 156 -9.52 -2.28 11.28
C ALA A 156 -9.27 -3.38 10.23
N LYS A 157 -9.13 -4.65 10.64
CA LYS A 157 -9.03 -5.78 9.70
C LYS A 157 -10.27 -5.91 8.81
N TYR A 158 -11.46 -5.76 9.38
CA TYR A 158 -12.71 -5.78 8.61
C TYR A 158 -12.73 -4.70 7.52
N VAL A 159 -12.40 -3.45 7.87
CA VAL A 159 -12.33 -2.36 6.90
C VAL A 159 -11.39 -2.70 5.74
N TYR A 160 -10.16 -3.13 6.04
CA TYR A 160 -9.19 -3.42 4.99
C TYR A 160 -9.62 -4.61 4.12
N ASN A 161 -10.29 -5.62 4.68
CA ASN A 161 -10.90 -6.69 3.87
C ASN A 161 -11.97 -6.13 2.91
N GLU A 162 -12.81 -5.21 3.36
CA GLU A 162 -13.79 -4.55 2.47
C GLU A 162 -13.11 -3.78 1.34
N LEU A 163 -11.97 -3.10 1.59
CA LEU A 163 -11.25 -2.36 0.55
C LEU A 163 -10.77 -3.26 -0.60
N LEU A 164 -10.41 -4.52 -0.32
CA LEU A 164 -10.01 -5.47 -1.36
C LEU A 164 -11.12 -5.71 -2.39
N THR A 165 -12.39 -5.62 -1.99
CA THR A 165 -13.53 -5.76 -2.92
C THR A 165 -13.52 -4.67 -3.98
N TYR A 166 -13.17 -3.43 -3.61
CA TYR A 166 -13.02 -2.33 -4.54
C TYR A 166 -11.75 -2.47 -5.38
N PHE A 167 -10.60 -2.77 -4.76
CA PHE A 167 -9.32 -2.92 -5.47
C PHE A 167 -9.38 -4.01 -6.54
N GLY A 168 -10.13 -5.08 -6.27
CA GLY A 168 -10.38 -6.17 -7.21
C GLY A 168 -11.08 -5.73 -8.51
N THR A 169 -11.82 -4.61 -8.47
CA THR A 169 -12.51 -4.06 -9.65
C THR A 169 -11.63 -3.18 -10.53
N ARG A 170 -10.43 -2.81 -10.04
CA ARG A 170 -9.52 -1.85 -10.69
C ARG A 170 -8.13 -2.45 -10.90
N PRO A 171 -7.99 -3.56 -11.67
CA PRO A 171 -6.68 -4.12 -11.99
C PRO A 171 -5.80 -3.15 -12.81
N ASP A 172 -6.39 -2.10 -13.38
CA ASP A 172 -5.71 -1.00 -14.08
C ASP A 172 -5.07 0.05 -13.14
N LYS A 173 -5.29 -0.08 -11.82
CA LYS A 173 -4.78 0.85 -10.80
C LYS A 173 -3.92 0.11 -9.77
N LEU A 174 -2.81 0.71 -9.38
CA LEU A 174 -2.02 0.25 -8.23
C LEU A 174 -2.45 1.00 -6.96
N PHE A 175 -2.84 0.27 -5.92
CA PHE A 175 -3.15 0.81 -4.60
C PHE A 175 -1.99 0.56 -3.65
N ILE A 176 -1.47 1.62 -3.02
CA ILE A 176 -0.38 1.55 -2.07
C ILE A 176 -0.90 1.98 -0.69
N VAL A 177 -1.05 1.01 0.20
CA VAL A 177 -1.38 1.24 1.60
C VAL A 177 -0.11 1.66 2.33
N ILE A 178 -0.13 2.80 3.01
CA ILE A 178 0.91 3.19 3.95
C ILE A 178 0.43 2.82 5.36
N THR A 179 1.17 1.97 6.07
CA THR A 179 0.84 1.60 7.44
C THR A 179 0.85 2.82 8.37
N ALA A 180 -0.01 2.82 9.39
CA ALA A 180 -0.06 3.93 10.33
C ALA A 180 1.22 3.96 11.20
N PRO A 181 1.78 5.15 11.48
CA PRO A 181 3.00 5.30 12.30
C PRO A 181 2.84 4.75 13.72
N PRO A 182 3.93 4.36 14.41
CA PRO A 182 3.84 3.82 15.77
C PRO A 182 3.25 4.82 16.77
N VAL A 183 2.55 4.26 17.76
CA VAL A 183 1.90 5.00 18.83
C VAL A 183 2.83 5.13 20.04
N GLN A 184 2.85 6.31 20.69
CA GLN A 184 3.65 6.52 21.91
C GLN A 184 2.97 5.96 23.17
N ASN A 185 1.65 5.78 23.14
CA ASN A 185 0.91 5.19 24.24
C ASN A 185 1.12 3.66 24.25
N PRO A 186 1.84 3.11 25.26
CA PRO A 186 2.17 1.69 25.30
C PRO A 186 0.93 0.79 25.44
N THR A 187 -0.22 1.32 25.88
CA THR A 187 -1.48 0.56 25.96
C THR A 187 -1.90 -0.01 24.60
N TYR A 188 -1.55 0.66 23.50
CA TYR A 188 -1.96 0.27 22.15
C TYR A 188 -0.80 -0.24 21.29
N ALA A 189 0.43 -0.25 21.80
CA ALA A 189 1.62 -0.55 21.01
C ALA A 189 1.58 -1.96 20.39
N ASP A 190 1.19 -2.97 21.18
CA ASP A 190 1.09 -4.36 20.70
C ASP A 190 0.00 -4.52 19.63
N ASN A 191 -1.14 -3.84 19.80
CA ASN A 191 -2.23 -3.85 18.84
C ASN A 191 -1.83 -3.16 17.52
N ALA A 192 -1.22 -1.98 17.61
CA ALA A 192 -0.72 -1.25 16.46
C ALA A 192 0.30 -2.09 15.67
N ARG A 193 1.22 -2.74 16.39
CA ARG A 193 2.22 -3.60 15.79
C ARG A 193 1.58 -4.79 15.08
N ALA A 194 0.74 -5.54 15.78
CA ALA A 194 0.11 -6.73 15.21
C ALA A 194 -0.78 -6.42 14.00
N PHE A 195 -1.51 -5.31 14.03
CA PHE A 195 -2.32 -4.90 12.88
C PHE A 195 -1.46 -4.56 11.65
N ASN A 196 -0.35 -3.83 11.84
CA ASN A 196 0.52 -3.46 10.72
C ASN A 196 1.33 -4.66 10.20
N ASP A 197 1.78 -5.56 11.08
CA ASP A 197 2.40 -6.84 10.67
C ASP A 197 1.39 -7.67 9.85
N TRP A 198 0.13 -7.75 10.28
CA TRP A 198 -0.94 -8.43 9.53
C TRP A 198 -1.16 -7.81 8.14
N LEU A 199 -1.21 -6.47 8.02
CA LEU A 199 -1.33 -5.80 6.70
C LEU A 199 -0.20 -6.21 5.75
N VAL A 200 1.02 -6.38 6.26
CA VAL A 200 2.21 -6.66 5.46
C VAL A 200 2.31 -8.13 5.09
N TYR A 201 2.05 -9.05 6.02
CA TYR A 201 2.34 -10.46 5.84
C TYR A 201 1.12 -11.31 5.48
N ASP A 202 -0.04 -11.01 6.08
CA ASP A 202 -1.15 -11.96 6.12
C ASP A 202 -2.37 -11.47 5.34
N TRP A 203 -2.62 -10.15 5.30
CA TRP A 203 -3.88 -9.57 4.80
C TRP A 203 -4.27 -10.05 3.40
N LEU A 204 -3.35 -10.00 2.43
CA LEU A 204 -3.66 -10.44 1.07
C LEU A 204 -3.78 -11.96 0.97
N GLU A 205 -2.96 -12.71 1.70
CA GLU A 205 -2.96 -14.18 1.70
C GLU A 205 -4.25 -14.73 2.32
N GLU A 206 -4.63 -14.26 3.51
CA GLU A 206 -5.84 -14.68 4.22
C GLU A 206 -7.12 -14.39 3.41
N ASN A 207 -7.12 -13.34 2.58
CA ASN A 207 -8.23 -12.99 1.71
C ASN A 207 -8.14 -13.63 0.30
N ASN A 208 -7.14 -14.48 0.03
CA ASN A 208 -6.89 -15.09 -1.27
C ASN A 208 -6.84 -14.05 -2.42
N TYR A 209 -6.27 -12.87 -2.15
CA TYR A 209 -6.18 -11.80 -3.14
C TYR A 209 -5.05 -12.08 -4.13
N THR A 210 -5.40 -12.29 -5.40
CA THR A 210 -4.45 -12.81 -6.42
C THR A 210 -3.98 -11.76 -7.43
N LEU A 211 -4.52 -10.54 -7.38
CA LEU A 211 -4.10 -9.47 -8.29
C LEU A 211 -2.84 -8.78 -7.76
N ASN A 212 -1.97 -8.35 -8.67
CA ASN A 212 -0.72 -7.67 -8.34
C ASN A 212 -0.88 -6.14 -8.25
N ASN A 213 -2.06 -5.68 -7.84
CA ASN A 213 -2.44 -4.27 -7.88
C ASN A 213 -2.64 -3.64 -6.49
N VAL A 214 -2.19 -4.32 -5.44
CA VAL A 214 -2.15 -3.83 -4.06
C VAL A 214 -0.75 -4.04 -3.50
N ALA A 215 -0.20 -3.02 -2.86
CA ALA A 215 1.07 -3.07 -2.15
C ALA A 215 0.94 -2.37 -0.79
N VAL A 216 1.78 -2.76 0.17
CA VAL A 216 1.85 -2.15 1.51
C VAL A 216 3.26 -1.62 1.74
N PHE A 217 3.39 -0.35 2.08
CA PHE A 217 4.63 0.22 2.59
C PHE A 217 4.56 0.32 4.11
N ASP A 218 5.47 -0.37 4.77
CA ASP A 218 5.47 -0.54 6.22
C ASP A 218 6.17 0.61 6.93
N PHE A 219 5.52 1.77 6.89
CA PHE A 219 5.99 2.97 7.58
C PHE A 219 6.04 2.79 9.10
N HIS A 220 5.13 2.00 9.68
CA HIS A 220 5.16 1.61 11.09
C HIS A 220 6.53 1.03 11.45
N ASN A 221 6.94 -0.05 10.78
CA ASN A 221 8.20 -0.73 11.06
C ASN A 221 9.42 0.18 10.85
N VAL A 222 9.44 0.98 9.78
CA VAL A 222 10.55 1.92 9.51
C VAL A 222 10.74 2.93 10.65
N LEU A 223 9.66 3.32 11.34
CA LEU A 223 9.74 4.28 12.44
C LEU A 223 9.98 3.66 13.82
N THR A 224 9.82 2.35 13.99
CA THR A 224 9.96 1.71 15.32
C THR A 224 11.41 1.45 15.72
N HIS A 225 12.34 1.37 14.77
CA HIS A 225 13.77 1.16 15.07
C HIS A 225 14.68 1.62 13.91
N PRO A 226 15.88 2.19 14.17
CA PRO A 226 16.82 2.58 13.11
C PRO A 226 17.29 1.44 12.20
N ASP A 227 17.32 0.21 12.73
CA ASP A 227 17.70 -1.00 11.98
C ASP A 227 16.50 -1.64 11.24
N ASN A 228 15.28 -1.16 11.47
CA ASN A 228 14.11 -1.65 10.75
C ASN A 228 14.02 -0.98 9.37
N HIS A 229 13.73 -1.78 8.35
CA HIS A 229 13.72 -1.34 6.97
C HIS A 229 12.58 -1.98 6.20
N HIS A 230 11.95 -1.22 5.31
CA HIS A 230 11.15 -1.74 4.22
C HIS A 230 11.62 -1.02 2.96
N ARG A 231 12.48 -1.66 2.17
CA ARG A 231 13.17 -1.03 1.03
C ARG A 231 13.47 -2.03 -0.07
N ILE A 232 14.00 -1.55 -1.19
CA ILE A 232 14.59 -2.42 -2.20
C ILE A 232 16.09 -2.54 -1.92
N ALA A 233 16.58 -3.76 -1.76
CA ALA A 233 18.00 -4.06 -1.58
C ALA A 233 18.33 -5.39 -2.26
N GLY A 234 19.53 -5.48 -2.87
CA GLY A 234 19.97 -6.72 -3.52
C GLY A 234 19.08 -7.24 -4.66
N GLY A 235 18.25 -6.37 -5.26
CA GLY A 235 17.32 -6.73 -6.34
C GLY A 235 15.98 -7.31 -5.87
N GLY A 236 15.64 -7.20 -4.58
CA GLY A 236 14.36 -7.64 -4.03
C GLY A 236 13.83 -6.68 -2.95
N ILE A 237 12.62 -6.93 -2.47
CA ILE A 237 12.10 -6.27 -1.27
C ILE A 237 12.86 -6.82 -0.07
N GLU A 238 13.51 -5.93 0.66
CA GLU A 238 14.08 -6.19 1.98
C GLU A 238 13.12 -5.61 3.03
N HIS A 239 12.51 -6.50 3.81
CA HIS A 239 11.76 -6.15 5.01
C HIS A 239 12.52 -6.68 6.23
N VAL A 240 13.17 -5.78 6.95
CA VAL A 240 13.90 -6.06 8.19
C VAL A 240 13.05 -5.56 9.34
N ASN A 241 12.68 -6.49 10.21
CA ASN A 241 11.93 -6.21 11.42
C ASN A 241 12.61 -6.94 12.58
N ASN A 242 13.22 -6.19 13.49
CA ASN A 242 13.97 -6.75 14.62
C ASN A 242 13.10 -7.01 15.87
N GLY A 243 11.79 -6.75 15.79
CA GLY A 243 10.86 -6.94 16.92
C GLY A 243 10.95 -5.84 18.00
N ALA A 244 11.84 -4.87 17.87
CA ALA A 244 12.01 -3.79 18.83
C ALA A 244 11.21 -2.55 18.44
N ASN A 245 10.69 -1.87 19.47
CA ASN A 245 10.15 -0.53 19.40
C ASN A 245 11.00 0.34 20.34
N THR A 246 11.77 1.28 19.79
CA THR A 246 12.66 2.17 20.56
C THR A 246 12.10 3.57 20.72
#